data_AF-A0A965Q672-F1
#
_entry.id   AF-A0A965Q672-F1
#
_cell.length_a   1.000
_cell.length_b   1.000
_cell.length_c   1.000
_cell.angle_alpha   90.00
_cell.angle_beta   90.00
_cell.angle_gamma   90.00
#
_symmetry.space_group_name_H-M   'P 1'
#
loop_
_entity.id
_entity.type
_entity.pdbx_description
1 polymer ?
#
loop_
_entity_poly.entity_id
_entity_poly.type
_entity_poly.pdbx_seq_one_letter_code
_entity_poly.pdbx_strand_id
1 'polypeptide(L)'
;MELILARRNQFDNWHKVAGSGWLVASYYGSPKRNRAMLTGSDLLTKVSELQAQNATRTDIVLACGYVKPDGKASYVAFYEALIEAKTPQWKSQRIKEETETHLEFDDEEQEEKFLELCENYPQEALEIYYENIGNFDDFEEAYMGEYDSEAHFTEEMVANFSDTQIPSWIVIDYQATWDSAMRFDYWEEDNYFFQNM
;
A
#
# COMPACT_ATOMS: atom_id res chain seq x y z
N MET A 1 61.62 6.63 -4.72
CA MET A 1 61.25 7.44 -3.55
C MET A 1 60.56 6.52 -2.56
N GLU A 2 61.26 6.17 -1.48
CA GLU A 2 60.68 5.49 -0.31
C GLU A 2 59.69 6.41 0.44
N LEU A 3 58.66 5.84 1.09
CA LEU A 3 58.60 5.63 2.56
C LEU A 3 57.18 5.22 3.05
N ILE A 4 57.07 3.99 3.62
CA ILE A 4 56.50 3.52 4.93
C ILE A 4 55.22 4.20 5.50
N LEU A 5 54.13 3.53 5.97
CA LEU A 5 53.91 2.71 7.20
C LEU A 5 52.45 2.17 7.17
N ALA A 6 52.18 0.85 7.23
CA ALA A 6 52.06 -0.04 8.39
C ALA A 6 50.83 0.17 9.32
N ARG A 7 49.86 -0.77 9.29
CA ARG A 7 49.52 -1.62 10.46
C ARG A 7 48.65 -2.83 10.11
N ARG A 8 49.19 -4.01 10.43
CA ARG A 8 48.55 -5.33 10.55
C ARG A 8 47.79 -5.43 11.88
N ASN A 9 46.73 -6.23 11.89
CA ASN A 9 46.34 -7.14 12.99
C ASN A 9 45.58 -8.30 12.32
N GLN A 10 46.22 -9.42 11.97
CA GLN A 10 46.38 -10.62 12.81
C GLN A 10 45.11 -10.95 13.62
N PHE A 11 44.44 -12.06 13.30
CA PHE A 11 44.61 -13.26 14.13
C PHE A 11 44.39 -14.52 13.29
N ASP A 12 45.44 -15.33 13.34
CA ASP A 12 45.68 -16.56 12.65
C ASP A 12 45.07 -17.75 13.42
N ASN A 13 44.52 -18.67 12.63
CA ASN A 13 44.91 -20.07 12.57
C ASN A 13 44.42 -21.06 13.64
N TRP A 14 43.96 -22.17 13.09
CA TRP A 14 43.43 -23.36 13.74
C TRP A 14 44.55 -24.38 14.06
N HIS A 15 44.21 -25.27 15.00
CA HIS A 15 44.77 -26.61 15.26
C HIS A 15 46.10 -26.78 16.01
N LYS A 16 45.96 -27.27 17.25
CA LYS A 16 46.57 -28.49 17.87
C LYS A 16 47.06 -28.18 19.29
N VAL A 17 46.52 -28.87 20.30
CA VAL A 17 47.28 -29.71 21.27
C VAL A 17 46.29 -30.72 21.89
N ALA A 18 46.70 -31.99 22.01
CA ALA A 18 45.97 -33.08 22.65
C ALA A 18 46.26 -33.17 24.17
N GLY A 19 45.31 -33.69 24.98
CA GLY A 19 45.58 -34.08 26.37
C GLY A 19 44.34 -34.44 27.20
N SER A 20 44.00 -35.73 27.25
CA SER A 20 43.46 -36.51 28.39
C SER A 20 42.47 -35.91 29.42
N GLY A 21 41.28 -36.52 29.53
CA GLY A 21 40.71 -36.95 30.83
C GLY A 21 39.37 -36.37 31.32
N TRP A 22 38.33 -37.23 31.31
CA TRP A 22 37.12 -37.30 32.17
C TRP A 22 35.98 -36.25 32.04
N LEU A 23 34.85 -36.74 31.47
CA LEU A 23 33.41 -36.55 31.75
C LEU A 23 32.97 -35.43 32.72
N VAL A 24 32.05 -34.54 32.29
CA VAL A 24 30.64 -34.42 32.77
C VAL A 24 29.82 -33.60 31.75
N ALA A 25 28.60 -34.05 31.49
CA ALA A 25 27.61 -33.44 30.63
C ALA A 25 27.24 -31.99 31.02
N SER A 26 27.02 -31.15 30.02
CA SER A 26 25.89 -30.22 30.04
C SER A 26 25.44 -29.99 28.60
N TYR A 27 24.30 -30.58 28.25
CA TYR A 27 23.48 -30.11 27.15
C TYR A 27 23.05 -28.68 27.48
N TYR A 28 23.90 -27.70 27.17
CA TYR A 28 23.40 -26.35 26.96
C TYR A 28 22.67 -26.39 25.63
N GLY A 29 21.38 -26.76 25.70
CA GLY A 29 20.43 -26.36 24.68
C GLY A 29 20.56 -24.85 24.53
N SER A 30 21.09 -24.41 23.40
CA SER A 30 21.09 -23.01 23.02
C SER A 30 19.68 -22.47 23.27
N PRO A 31 19.52 -21.36 24.01
CA PRO A 31 18.20 -20.79 24.26
C PRO A 31 17.56 -20.54 22.90
N LYS A 32 16.43 -21.21 22.64
CA LYS A 32 15.63 -20.99 21.43
C LYS A 32 15.35 -19.49 21.40
N ARG A 33 16.03 -18.76 20.50
CA ARG A 33 15.68 -17.37 20.21
C ARG A 33 14.20 -17.40 19.85
N ASN A 34 13.35 -16.76 20.67
CA ASN A 34 12.00 -16.43 20.28
C ASN A 34 12.12 -15.50 19.07
N ARG A 35 12.22 -16.08 17.87
CA ARG A 35 12.09 -15.33 16.63
C ARG A 35 10.64 -14.89 16.59
N ALA A 36 10.41 -13.58 16.56
CA ALA A 36 9.09 -13.02 16.29
C ALA A 36 8.56 -13.62 14.97
N MET A 37 7.25 -13.85 14.91
CA MET A 37 6.58 -14.31 13.69
C MET A 37 6.71 -13.23 12.61
N LEU A 38 7.10 -13.63 11.40
CA LEU A 38 7.17 -12.72 10.26
C LEU A 38 5.77 -12.45 9.71
N THR A 39 5.47 -11.21 9.35
CA THR A 39 4.19 -10.78 8.73
C THR A 39 4.45 -9.90 7.52
N GLY A 40 3.42 -9.57 6.74
CA GLY A 40 3.51 -8.62 5.62
C GLY A 40 4.56 -8.98 4.56
N SER A 41 5.27 -8.00 4.04
CA SER A 41 6.29 -8.14 2.99
C SER A 41 7.48 -9.03 3.40
N ASP A 42 7.90 -8.97 4.66
CA ASP A 42 8.99 -9.79 5.21
C ASP A 42 8.65 -11.29 5.18
N LEU A 43 7.38 -11.63 5.46
CA LEU A 43 6.89 -13.01 5.36
C LEU A 43 6.94 -13.49 3.91
N LEU A 44 6.48 -12.69 2.96
CA LEU A 44 6.44 -13.06 1.54
C LEU A 44 7.87 -13.27 0.98
N THR A 45 8.78 -12.37 1.31
CA THR A 45 10.19 -12.46 0.92
C THR A 45 10.81 -13.77 1.44
N LYS A 46 10.63 -14.05 2.74
CA LYS A 46 11.18 -15.26 3.35
C LYS A 46 10.59 -16.55 2.78
N VAL A 47 9.27 -16.56 2.53
CA VAL A 47 8.60 -17.73 1.94
C VAL A 47 9.12 -17.98 0.53
N SER A 48 9.30 -16.93 -0.28
CA SER A 48 9.87 -17.02 -1.63
C SER A 48 11.30 -17.59 -1.61
N GLU A 49 12.17 -17.07 -0.75
CA GLU A 49 13.55 -17.56 -0.58
C GLU A 49 13.61 -19.06 -0.24
N LEU A 50 12.78 -19.49 0.71
CA LEU A 50 12.80 -20.87 1.19
C LEU A 50 12.15 -21.84 0.19
N GLN A 51 11.15 -21.38 -0.57
CA GLN A 51 10.58 -22.14 -1.69
C GLN A 51 11.62 -22.34 -2.79
N ALA A 52 12.41 -21.30 -3.11
CA ALA A 52 13.51 -21.40 -4.09
C ALA A 52 14.60 -22.39 -3.64
N GLN A 53 14.78 -22.57 -2.33
CA GLN A 53 15.69 -23.56 -1.74
C GLN A 53 15.07 -24.96 -1.63
N ASN A 54 13.87 -25.18 -2.17
CA ASN A 54 13.14 -26.44 -2.12
C ASN A 54 12.89 -26.92 -0.67
N ALA A 55 12.76 -25.98 0.28
CA ALA A 55 12.47 -26.28 1.68
C ALA A 55 11.06 -26.89 1.81
N THR A 56 10.89 -27.80 2.75
CA THR A 56 9.58 -28.40 2.96
C THR A 56 8.61 -27.37 3.57
N ARG A 57 7.31 -27.58 3.35
CA ARG A 57 6.28 -26.66 3.88
C ARG A 57 6.36 -26.47 5.39
N THR A 58 6.71 -27.54 6.12
CA THR A 58 6.90 -27.50 7.57
C THR A 58 8.12 -26.65 7.96
N ASP A 59 9.22 -26.77 7.23
CA ASP A 59 10.44 -26.00 7.48
C ASP A 59 10.20 -24.51 7.24
N ILE A 60 9.42 -24.17 6.21
CA ILE A 60 9.04 -22.79 5.90
C ILE A 60 8.25 -22.18 7.08
N VAL A 61 7.22 -22.88 7.57
CA VAL A 61 6.37 -22.40 8.66
C VAL A 61 7.19 -22.17 9.94
N LEU A 62 8.06 -23.13 10.28
CA LEU A 62 8.94 -23.02 11.44
C LEU A 62 9.98 -21.89 11.28
N ALA A 63 10.56 -21.75 10.08
CA ALA A 63 11.54 -20.71 9.78
C ALA A 63 10.94 -19.29 9.85
N CYS A 64 9.66 -19.14 9.50
CA CYS A 64 8.91 -17.89 9.58
C CYS A 64 8.41 -17.57 11.01
N GLY A 65 8.69 -18.44 12.00
CA GLY A 65 8.38 -18.20 13.41
C GLY A 65 7.02 -18.73 13.87
N TYR A 66 6.25 -19.36 12.99
CA TYR A 66 4.89 -19.87 13.29
C TYR A 66 4.95 -21.20 14.03
N VAL A 67 5.17 -21.14 15.34
CA VAL A 67 5.33 -22.31 16.22
C VAL A 67 4.29 -22.27 17.33
N LYS A 68 3.62 -23.39 17.57
CA LYS A 68 2.69 -23.59 18.68
C LYS A 68 3.45 -23.76 20.01
N PRO A 69 2.77 -23.65 21.17
CA PRO A 69 3.40 -23.89 22.47
C PRO A 69 4.01 -25.28 22.63
N ASP A 70 3.51 -26.28 21.89
CA ASP A 70 4.04 -27.65 21.86
C ASP A 70 5.28 -27.83 20.96
N GLY A 71 5.77 -26.74 20.34
CA GLY A 71 6.91 -26.74 19.44
C GLY A 71 6.60 -27.19 18.02
N LYS A 72 5.34 -27.50 17.69
CA LYS A 72 4.93 -27.90 16.34
C LYS A 72 4.61 -26.68 15.48
N ALA A 73 4.65 -26.88 14.17
CA ALA A 73 4.27 -25.86 13.20
C ALA A 73 2.82 -25.37 13.40
N SER A 74 2.62 -24.06 13.38
CA SER A 74 1.32 -23.42 13.40
C SER A 74 0.89 -23.05 11.97
N TYR A 75 0.35 -24.01 11.24
CA TYR A 75 -0.07 -23.79 9.85
C TYR A 75 -1.21 -22.77 9.72
N VAL A 76 -2.18 -22.79 10.65
CA VAL A 76 -3.34 -21.89 10.59
C VAL A 76 -2.88 -20.44 10.65
N ALA A 77 -2.14 -20.07 11.69
CA ALA A 77 -1.60 -18.73 11.86
C ALA A 77 -0.68 -18.31 10.69
N PHE A 78 0.12 -19.24 10.16
CA PHE A 78 0.97 -18.97 8.99
C PHE A 78 0.15 -18.67 7.73
N TYR A 79 -0.90 -19.45 7.45
CA TYR A 79 -1.73 -19.22 6.27
C TYR A 79 -2.61 -17.97 6.40
N GLU A 80 -3.11 -17.66 7.60
CA GLU A 80 -3.84 -16.41 7.87
C GLU A 80 -2.95 -15.20 7.55
N ALA A 81 -1.73 -15.18 8.08
CA ALA A 81 -0.78 -14.10 7.80
C ALA A 81 -0.32 -14.05 6.33
N LEU A 82 -0.21 -15.21 5.65
CA LEU A 82 0.06 -15.25 4.21
C LEU A 82 -1.09 -14.68 3.38
N ILE A 83 -2.33 -15.01 3.74
CA ILE A 83 -3.51 -14.46 3.07
C ILE A 83 -3.53 -12.95 3.26
N GLU A 84 -3.38 -12.47 4.49
CA GLU A 84 -3.36 -11.05 4.81
C GLU A 84 -2.25 -10.30 4.04
N ALA A 85 -1.04 -10.87 3.99
CA ALA A 85 0.07 -10.28 3.24
C ALA A 85 -0.15 -10.27 1.71
N LYS A 86 -0.88 -11.24 1.16
CA LYS A 86 -1.17 -11.33 -0.29
C LYS A 86 -2.46 -10.64 -0.70
N THR A 87 -3.35 -10.32 0.24
CA THR A 87 -4.66 -9.73 -0.04
C THR A 87 -4.54 -8.43 -0.85
N PRO A 88 -3.62 -7.49 -0.54
CA PRO A 88 -3.43 -6.29 -1.37
C PRO A 88 -3.03 -6.64 -2.81
N GLN A 89 -2.09 -7.57 -2.99
CA GLN A 89 -1.62 -8.00 -4.32
C GLN A 89 -2.75 -8.62 -5.16
N TRP A 90 -3.60 -9.44 -4.53
CA TRP A 90 -4.74 -10.06 -5.21
C TRP A 90 -5.83 -9.05 -5.56
N LYS A 91 -6.05 -8.04 -4.71
CA LYS A 91 -6.98 -6.94 -4.99
C LYS A 91 -6.51 -6.16 -6.21
N SER A 92 -5.28 -5.66 -6.21
CA SER A 92 -4.72 -4.91 -7.34
C SER A 92 -4.74 -5.72 -8.63
N GLN A 93 -4.37 -7.00 -8.58
CA GLN A 93 -4.40 -7.86 -9.77
C GLN A 93 -5.81 -8.07 -10.30
N ARG A 94 -6.80 -8.30 -9.44
CA ARG A 94 -8.19 -8.49 -9.87
C ARG A 94 -8.77 -7.20 -10.44
N ILE A 95 -8.46 -6.06 -9.83
CA ILE A 95 -8.88 -4.75 -10.34
C ILE A 95 -8.26 -4.53 -11.70
N LYS A 96 -6.94 -4.72 -11.90
CA LYS A 96 -6.30 -4.62 -13.24
C LYS A 96 -6.94 -5.50 -14.32
N GLU A 97 -7.46 -6.67 -13.95
CA GLU A 97 -8.13 -7.58 -14.89
C GLU A 97 -9.57 -7.14 -15.22
N GLU A 98 -10.22 -6.39 -14.34
CA GLU A 98 -11.61 -5.92 -14.47
C GLU A 98 -11.72 -4.46 -14.95
N THR A 99 -10.72 -3.63 -14.67
CA THR A 99 -10.61 -2.25 -15.13
C THR A 99 -9.83 -2.22 -16.44
N GLU A 100 -10.57 -2.05 -17.53
CA GLU A 100 -10.02 -1.71 -18.83
C GLU A 100 -10.11 -0.18 -18.98
N THR A 101 -8.96 0.49 -19.09
CA THR A 101 -8.86 1.93 -19.33
C THR A 101 -8.02 2.18 -20.58
N HIS A 102 -8.35 3.21 -21.35
CA HIS A 102 -7.55 3.63 -22.51
C HIS A 102 -6.39 4.55 -22.14
N LEU A 103 -6.25 4.91 -20.86
CA LEU A 103 -5.20 5.79 -20.39
C LEU A 103 -3.81 5.17 -20.55
N GLU A 104 -2.87 6.00 -21.01
CA GLU A 104 -1.44 5.73 -20.91
C GLU A 104 -0.90 6.50 -19.70
N PHE A 105 -0.56 5.78 -18.62
CA PHE A 105 0.02 6.39 -17.42
C PHE A 105 1.49 6.75 -17.66
N ASP A 106 1.92 7.87 -17.07
CA ASP A 106 3.29 8.36 -17.19
C ASP A 106 4.29 7.44 -16.46
N ASP A 107 3.85 6.83 -15.35
CA ASP A 107 4.62 5.88 -14.54
C ASP A 107 3.74 4.84 -13.82
N GLU A 108 4.39 3.83 -13.22
CA GLU A 108 3.74 2.74 -12.49
C GLU A 108 3.03 3.21 -11.21
N GLU A 109 3.47 4.34 -10.60
CA GLU A 109 2.87 4.87 -9.37
C GLU A 109 1.48 5.45 -9.64
N GLN A 110 1.31 6.17 -10.75
CA GLN A 110 0.00 6.66 -11.20
C GLN A 110 -0.95 5.52 -11.57
N GLU A 111 -0.44 4.46 -12.22
CA GLU A 111 -1.25 3.27 -12.53
C GLU A 111 -1.71 2.55 -11.24
N GLU A 112 -0.83 2.37 -10.26
CA GLU A 112 -1.19 1.78 -8.96
C GLU A 112 -2.23 2.63 -8.24
N LYS A 113 -2.06 3.95 -8.24
CA LYS A 113 -2.99 4.90 -7.61
C LYS A 113 -4.36 4.91 -8.30
N PHE A 114 -4.42 4.85 -9.63
CA PHE A 114 -5.68 4.72 -10.38
C PHE A 114 -6.48 3.50 -9.92
N LEU A 115 -5.83 2.35 -9.78
CA LEU A 115 -6.48 1.09 -9.39
C LEU A 115 -6.94 1.12 -7.93
N GLU A 116 -6.19 1.78 -7.05
CA GLU A 116 -6.59 2.00 -5.66
C GLU A 116 -7.82 2.91 -5.60
N LEU A 117 -7.82 4.02 -6.33
CA LEU A 117 -8.95 4.96 -6.34
C LEU A 117 -10.21 4.34 -6.96
N CYS A 118 -10.07 3.47 -7.97
CA CYS A 118 -11.18 2.70 -8.53
C CYS A 118 -11.93 1.83 -7.50
N GLU A 119 -11.37 1.57 -6.31
CA GLU A 119 -12.12 0.89 -5.23
C GLU A 119 -13.25 1.76 -4.65
N ASN A 120 -13.08 3.09 -4.66
CA ASN A 120 -13.96 4.02 -3.94
C ASN A 120 -14.62 5.08 -4.84
N TYR A 121 -14.05 5.33 -6.02
CA TYR A 121 -14.48 6.38 -6.93
C TYR A 121 -14.87 5.84 -8.31
N PRO A 122 -15.76 6.53 -9.03
CA PRO A 122 -16.11 6.15 -10.40
C PRO A 122 -14.88 6.19 -11.31
N GLN A 123 -14.69 5.13 -12.11
CA GLN A 123 -13.58 5.04 -13.06
C GLN A 123 -13.60 6.21 -14.06
N GLU A 124 -14.76 6.56 -14.60
CA GLU A 124 -14.91 7.67 -15.56
C GLU A 124 -14.43 9.01 -14.98
N ALA A 125 -14.73 9.29 -13.71
CA ALA A 125 -14.25 10.51 -13.04
C ALA A 125 -12.73 10.54 -12.92
N LEU A 126 -12.11 9.39 -12.63
CA LEU A 126 -10.66 9.27 -12.57
C LEU A 126 -10.01 9.47 -13.95
N GLU A 127 -10.63 8.92 -14.99
CA GLU A 127 -10.14 9.07 -16.36
C GLU A 127 -10.18 10.53 -16.81
N ILE A 128 -11.32 11.19 -16.64
CA ILE A 128 -11.51 12.61 -16.94
C ILE A 128 -10.49 13.47 -16.18
N TYR A 129 -10.29 13.22 -14.88
CA TYR A 129 -9.33 13.97 -14.08
C TYR A 129 -7.90 13.79 -14.58
N TYR A 130 -7.48 12.55 -14.85
CA TYR A 130 -6.13 12.27 -15.30
C TYR A 130 -5.84 12.87 -16.68
N GLU A 131 -6.81 12.85 -17.60
CA GLU A 131 -6.64 13.48 -18.92
C GLU A 131 -6.44 15.01 -18.82
N ASN A 132 -7.08 15.66 -17.85
CA ASN A 132 -6.99 17.11 -17.66
C ASN A 132 -5.78 17.53 -16.80
N ILE A 133 -5.43 16.77 -15.77
CA ILE A 133 -4.41 17.14 -14.76
C ILE A 133 -3.08 16.37 -14.92
N GLY A 134 -3.13 15.14 -15.43
CA GLY A 134 -1.96 14.30 -15.69
C GLY A 134 -1.39 13.57 -14.47
N ASN A 135 -2.03 13.64 -13.31
CA ASN A 135 -1.67 12.87 -12.10
C ASN A 135 -2.87 12.84 -11.13
N PHE A 136 -2.81 11.98 -10.11
CA PHE A 136 -3.86 11.84 -9.09
C PHE A 136 -3.51 12.48 -7.73
N ASP A 137 -2.45 13.28 -7.62
CA ASP A 137 -1.94 13.76 -6.32
C ASP A 137 -3.00 14.40 -5.45
N ASP A 138 -3.81 15.27 -6.05
CA ASP A 138 -4.87 16.03 -5.37
C ASP A 138 -6.29 15.54 -5.71
N PHE A 139 -6.45 14.37 -6.35
CA PHE A 139 -7.76 13.91 -6.85
C PHE A 139 -8.83 13.84 -5.75
N GLU A 140 -8.52 13.23 -4.60
CA GLU A 140 -9.50 13.04 -3.52
C GLU A 140 -9.99 14.36 -2.92
N GLU A 141 -9.14 15.40 -2.95
CA GLU A 141 -9.50 16.74 -2.49
C GLU A 141 -10.24 17.52 -3.57
N ALA A 142 -9.86 17.35 -4.83
CA ALA A 142 -10.46 18.04 -5.96
C ALA A 142 -11.84 17.50 -6.32
N TYR A 143 -12.09 16.19 -6.18
CA TYR A 143 -13.34 15.57 -6.61
C TYR A 143 -14.53 15.97 -5.73
N MET A 144 -15.53 16.61 -6.35
CA MET A 144 -16.71 17.15 -5.65
C MET A 144 -17.96 16.26 -5.78
N GLY A 145 -17.92 15.25 -6.65
CA GLY A 145 -19.02 14.32 -6.89
C GLY A 145 -19.64 14.42 -8.28
N GLU A 146 -20.74 13.68 -8.48
CA GLU A 146 -21.54 13.65 -9.69
C GLU A 146 -22.86 14.41 -9.48
N TYR A 147 -23.22 15.32 -10.40
CA TYR A 147 -24.44 16.11 -10.31
C TYR A 147 -25.10 16.25 -11.68
N ASP A 148 -26.43 16.14 -11.73
CA ASP A 148 -27.22 16.27 -12.98
C ASP A 148 -27.01 17.57 -13.79
N SER A 149 -26.48 18.63 -13.16
CA SER A 149 -26.18 19.91 -13.82
C SER A 149 -25.35 20.83 -12.92
N GLU A 150 -24.74 21.84 -13.54
CA GLU A 150 -24.04 22.94 -12.87
C GLU A 150 -24.94 23.69 -11.87
N ALA A 151 -26.21 23.87 -12.21
CA ALA A 151 -27.21 24.48 -11.33
C ALA A 151 -27.48 23.62 -10.10
N HIS A 152 -27.57 22.30 -10.25
CA HIS A 152 -27.76 21.36 -9.14
C HIS A 152 -26.55 21.34 -8.22
N PHE A 153 -25.34 21.27 -8.76
CA PHE A 153 -24.10 21.39 -7.98
C PHE A 153 -24.05 22.71 -7.19
N THR A 154 -24.40 23.82 -7.83
CA THR A 154 -24.38 25.14 -7.18
C THR A 154 -25.43 25.24 -6.06
N GLU A 155 -26.62 24.66 -6.25
CA GLU A 155 -27.64 24.58 -5.21
C GLU A 155 -27.13 23.84 -3.98
N GLU A 156 -26.55 22.64 -4.18
CA GLU A 156 -25.98 21.83 -3.11
C GLU A 156 -24.83 22.56 -2.39
N MET A 157 -23.94 23.23 -3.14
CA MET A 157 -22.85 24.01 -2.55
C MET A 157 -23.38 25.15 -1.69
N VAL A 158 -24.39 25.91 -2.16
CA VAL A 158 -25.00 26.99 -1.38
C VAL A 158 -25.72 26.44 -0.13
N ALA A 159 -26.42 25.31 -0.26
CA ALA A 159 -27.11 24.67 0.85
C ALA A 159 -26.14 24.17 1.93
N ASN A 160 -25.00 23.60 1.52
CA ASN A 160 -24.00 23.02 2.42
C ASN A 160 -23.05 24.06 3.03
N PHE A 161 -22.74 25.14 2.32
CA PHE A 161 -21.77 26.15 2.79
C PHE A 161 -22.40 27.20 3.69
N SER A 162 -23.73 27.33 3.66
CA SER A 162 -24.40 28.39 4.39
C SER A 162 -25.18 27.85 5.60
N ASP A 163 -24.69 28.14 6.80
CA ASP A 163 -25.53 28.22 8.02
C ASP A 163 -26.65 29.28 7.86
N THR A 164 -26.66 30.00 6.73
CA THR A 164 -27.59 31.06 6.40
C THR A 164 -28.88 30.43 5.87
N GLN A 165 -29.91 30.48 6.70
CA GLN A 165 -31.27 30.17 6.26
C GLN A 165 -31.72 31.23 5.25
N ILE A 166 -31.81 30.85 3.98
CA ILE A 166 -32.32 31.70 2.92
C ILE A 166 -33.85 31.79 3.09
N PRO A 167 -34.43 32.98 3.28
CA PRO A 167 -35.87 33.12 3.42
C PRO A 167 -36.61 32.53 2.22
N SER A 168 -37.70 31.80 2.47
CA SER A 168 -38.44 31.03 1.45
C SER A 168 -39.08 31.84 0.32
N TRP A 169 -39.09 33.18 0.43
CA TRP A 169 -39.59 34.08 -0.61
C TRP A 169 -38.49 34.59 -1.55
N ILE A 170 -37.23 34.27 -1.27
CA ILE A 170 -36.10 34.50 -2.18
C ILE A 170 -36.01 33.30 -3.12
N VAL A 171 -35.87 33.58 -4.42
CA VAL A 171 -35.55 32.59 -5.44
C VAL A 171 -34.14 32.88 -5.91
N ILE A 172 -33.30 31.84 -5.97
CA ILE A 172 -31.93 31.93 -6.47
C ILE A 172 -31.88 31.33 -7.87
N ASP A 173 -31.21 32.01 -8.78
CA ASP A 173 -30.86 31.46 -10.09
C ASP A 173 -29.48 30.80 -9.97
N TYR A 174 -29.49 29.48 -9.73
CA TYR A 174 -28.28 28.72 -9.50
C TYR A 174 -27.41 28.60 -10.76
N GLN A 175 -28.02 28.54 -11.95
CA GLN A 175 -27.28 28.55 -13.21
C GLN A 175 -26.55 29.88 -13.41
N ALA A 176 -27.23 31.01 -13.18
CA ALA A 176 -26.58 32.32 -13.28
C ALA A 176 -25.46 32.48 -12.23
N THR A 177 -25.62 31.85 -11.06
CA THR A 177 -24.59 31.83 -10.01
C THR A 177 -23.36 31.03 -10.45
N TRP A 178 -23.57 29.87 -11.07
CA TRP A 178 -22.51 29.10 -11.69
C TRP A 178 -21.74 29.92 -12.74
N ASP A 179 -22.47 30.46 -13.71
CA ASP A 179 -21.92 31.18 -14.87
C ASP A 179 -21.08 32.41 -14.47
N SER A 180 -21.44 33.06 -13.36
CA SER A 180 -20.84 34.32 -12.93
C SER A 180 -19.79 34.20 -11.84
N ALA A 181 -19.81 33.12 -11.04
CA ALA A 181 -18.93 32.98 -9.88
C ALA A 181 -18.31 31.59 -9.74
N MET A 182 -19.08 30.50 -9.73
CA MET A 182 -18.55 29.18 -9.35
C MET A 182 -17.63 28.56 -10.40
N ARG A 183 -17.92 28.72 -11.70
CA ARG A 183 -17.16 28.07 -12.78
C ARG A 183 -15.68 28.46 -12.89
N PHE A 184 -15.23 29.44 -12.11
CA PHE A 184 -13.83 29.85 -12.05
C PHE A 184 -13.04 29.02 -11.04
N ASP A 185 -13.71 28.53 -10.00
CA ASP A 185 -13.12 27.73 -8.93
C ASP A 185 -13.39 26.23 -9.12
N TYR A 186 -14.35 25.88 -9.96
CA TYR A 186 -14.73 24.51 -10.28
C TYR A 186 -14.82 24.31 -11.79
N TRP A 187 -14.64 23.07 -12.23
CA TRP A 187 -14.91 22.64 -13.58
C TRP A 187 -15.75 21.36 -13.58
N GLU A 188 -16.43 21.12 -14.69
CA GLU A 188 -17.32 19.99 -14.90
C GLU A 188 -17.00 19.33 -16.24
N GLU A 189 -17.07 18.01 -16.26
CA GLU A 189 -17.04 17.21 -17.48
C GLU A 189 -17.82 15.91 -17.24
N ASP A 190 -18.76 15.60 -18.14
CA ASP A 190 -19.67 14.45 -18.08
C ASP A 190 -20.39 14.27 -16.73
N ASN A 191 -20.86 15.37 -16.15
CA ASN A 191 -21.53 15.49 -14.84
C ASN A 191 -20.63 15.25 -13.62
N TYR A 192 -19.32 15.06 -13.80
CA TYR A 192 -18.36 15.00 -12.71
C TYR A 192 -17.78 16.38 -12.44
N PHE A 193 -17.83 16.81 -11.18
CA PHE A 193 -17.40 18.13 -10.75
C PHE A 193 -16.10 18.05 -9.98
N PHE A 194 -15.20 18.97 -10.28
CA PHE A 194 -13.87 19.05 -9.66
C PHE A 194 -13.55 20.49 -9.28
N GLN A 195 -12.81 20.66 -8.18
CA GLN A 195 -12.25 21.94 -7.78
C GLN A 195 -10.95 22.21 -8.53
N ASN A 196 -10.74 23.46 -8.94
CA ASN A 196 -9.45 23.95 -9.43
C ASN A 196 -8.48 24.09 -8.24
N MET A 197 -7.36 23.37 -8.30
CA MET A 197 -6.28 23.39 -7.29
C MET A 197 -5.15 24.34 -7.67
#